data_AF-A0A1C6UEY3-F1
#
_entry.id   AF-A0A1C6UEY3-F1
#
_cell.length_a   1.000
_cell.length_b   1.000
_cell.length_c   1.000
_cell.angle_alpha   90.00
_cell.angle_beta   90.00
_cell.angle_gamma   90.00
#
_symmetry.space_group_name_H-M   'P 1'
#
loop_
_entity.id
_entity.type
_entity.pdbx_description
1 polymer ?
#
loop_
_entity_poly.entity_id
_entity_poly.type
_entity_poly.pdbx_seq_one_letter_code
_entity_poly.pdbx_strand_id
1 'polypeptide(L)'
;MAETLRVEELRQVCVLLLDAVQERFGSEIDLSILDVDHYWNVDLRSAFSIQEDPASGIDVGQSSDDVAELRALLRRRPEDELLLWHDLQHLAGMLRLLAYLDLPAAEDQE
;
A
#
# COMPACT_ATOMS: atom_id res chain seq x y z
N MET A 1 -21.44 9.61 11.53
CA MET A 1 -20.76 9.75 12.84
C MET A 1 -19.45 10.44 12.57
N ALA A 2 -19.08 11.48 13.32
CA ALA A 2 -17.78 12.14 13.13
C ALA A 2 -16.79 11.50 14.11
N GLU A 3 -16.15 10.42 13.67
CA GLU A 3 -14.99 9.88 14.36
C GLU A 3 -13.77 10.71 13.95
N THR A 4 -12.95 11.09 14.93
CA THR A 4 -11.69 11.81 14.69
C THR A 4 -10.54 10.83 14.90
N LEU A 5 -9.67 10.69 13.89
CA LEU A 5 -8.42 9.95 13.99
C LEU A 5 -7.27 10.95 14.08
N ARG A 6 -6.41 10.83 15.11
CA ARG A 6 -5.20 11.64 15.19
C ARG A 6 -4.15 11.04 14.25
N VAL A 7 -3.46 11.90 13.50
CA VAL A 7 -2.32 11.46 12.64
C VAL A 7 -1.25 10.73 13.45
N GLU A 8 -1.09 11.08 14.73
CA GLU A 8 -0.18 10.39 15.64
C GLU A 8 -0.60 8.95 15.94
N GLU A 9 -1.91 8.68 16.07
CA GLU A 9 -2.42 7.31 16.25
C GLU A 9 -2.17 6.50 14.98
N LEU A 10 -2.38 7.09 13.80
CA LEU A 10 -2.07 6.44 12.53
C LEU A 10 -0.58 6.09 12.42
N ARG A 11 0.32 7.00 12.83
CA ARG A 11 1.76 6.74 12.86
C ARG A 11 2.10 5.56 13.77
N GLN A 12 1.51 5.50 14.96
CA GLN A 12 1.73 4.41 15.92
C GLN A 12 1.24 3.06 15.39
N VAL A 13 0.07 3.04 14.73
CA VAL A 13 -0.44 1.84 14.07
C VAL A 13 0.48 1.39 12.94
N CYS A 14 0.97 2.30 12.11
CA CYS A 14 1.93 1.96 11.05
C CYS A 14 3.21 1.32 11.61
N VAL A 15 3.78 1.88 12.69
CA VAL A 15 4.97 1.29 13.34
C VAL A 15 4.66 -0.13 13.83
N LEU A 16 3.56 -0.32 14.57
CA LEU A 16 3.17 -1.62 15.10
C LEU A 16 2.99 -2.67 13.99
N LEU A 17 2.35 -2.32 12.88
CA LEU A 17 2.11 -3.24 11.77
C LEU A 17 3.40 -3.56 11.00
N LEU A 18 4.25 -2.56 10.76
CA LEU A 18 5.52 -2.77 10.07
C LEU A 18 6.52 -3.57 10.91
N ASP A 19 6.53 -3.39 12.23
CA ASP A 19 7.31 -4.24 13.15
C ASP A 19 6.83 -5.70 13.06
N ALA A 20 5.52 -5.94 13.07
CA ALA A 20 4.97 -7.29 12.93
C ALA A 20 5.28 -7.93 11.55
N VAL A 21 5.25 -7.14 10.48
CA VAL A 21 5.68 -7.57 9.14
C VAL A 21 7.16 -7.98 9.17
N GLN A 22 8.02 -7.17 9.78
CA GLN A 22 9.44 -7.46 9.88
C GLN A 22 9.71 -8.73 10.69
N GLU A 23 8.97 -8.97 11.77
CA GLU A 23 9.06 -10.20 12.56
C GLU A 23 8.66 -11.45 11.75
N ARG A 24 7.65 -11.34 10.88
CA ARG A 24 7.12 -12.47 10.10
C ARG A 24 7.92 -12.77 8.84
N PHE A 25 8.29 -11.74 8.08
CA PHE A 25 8.88 -11.87 6.75
C PHE A 25 10.38 -11.54 6.72
N GLY A 26 10.93 -11.03 7.82
CA GLY A 26 12.32 -10.56 7.91
C GLY A 26 12.47 -9.09 7.54
N SER A 27 13.71 -8.59 7.59
CA SER A 27 14.04 -7.19 7.31
C SER A 27 14.05 -6.83 5.82
N GLU A 28 13.99 -7.83 4.94
CA GLU A 28 14.02 -7.65 3.50
C GLU A 28 12.98 -8.56 2.85
N ILE A 29 12.19 -7.99 1.95
CA ILE A 29 11.25 -8.73 1.10
C ILE A 29 11.78 -8.67 -0.32
N ASP A 30 12.16 -9.83 -0.85
CA ASP A 30 12.61 -9.96 -2.22
C ASP A 30 11.40 -10.03 -3.15
N LEU A 31 11.14 -8.95 -3.90
CA LEU A 31 10.04 -8.93 -4.87
C LEU A 31 10.28 -9.84 -6.07
N SER A 32 11.54 -10.21 -6.38
CA SER A 32 11.86 -11.00 -7.57
C SER A 32 11.42 -12.46 -7.47
N ILE A 33 11.17 -12.94 -6.25
CA ILE A 33 10.66 -14.28 -5.97
C ILE A 33 9.13 -14.32 -5.81
N LEU A 34 8.46 -13.15 -5.86
CA LEU A 34 7.01 -13.07 -5.81
C LEU A 34 6.46 -13.24 -7.22
N ASP A 35 5.49 -14.13 -7.39
CA ASP A 35 4.77 -14.30 -8.66
C ASP A 35 3.73 -13.19 -8.92
N VAL A 36 3.74 -12.13 -8.11
CA VAL A 36 2.81 -11.00 -8.18
C VAL A 36 3.57 -9.68 -8.20
N ASP A 37 3.31 -8.87 -9.23
CA ASP A 37 3.81 -7.49 -9.34
C ASP A 37 2.63 -6.53 -9.54
N HIS A 38 1.73 -6.89 -10.43
CA HIS A 38 0.53 -6.10 -10.73
C HIS A 38 -0.61 -6.42 -9.78
N TYR A 39 -1.39 -5.41 -9.40
CA TYR A 39 -2.61 -5.57 -8.62
C TYR A 39 -3.72 -4.68 -9.17
N TRP A 40 -4.97 -5.15 -9.04
CA TRP A 40 -6.13 -4.31 -9.31
C TRP A 40 -6.22 -3.20 -8.26
N ASN A 41 -6.32 -1.97 -8.74
CA ASN A 41 -6.52 -0.79 -7.93
C ASN A 41 -7.78 -0.05 -8.41
N VAL A 42 -8.34 0.76 -7.53
CA VAL A 42 -9.41 1.70 -7.89
C VAL A 42 -8.81 3.09 -7.72
N ASP A 43 -8.93 3.94 -8.75
CA ASP A 43 -8.35 5.27 -8.72
C ASP A 43 -8.87 6.08 -7.51
N LEU A 44 -8.07 7.03 -7.04
CA LEU A 44 -8.32 7.74 -5.79
C LEU A 44 -9.69 8.40 -5.75
N ARG A 45 -10.17 8.94 -6.88
CA ARG A 45 -11.45 9.65 -6.91
C ARG A 45 -12.59 8.63 -6.85
N SER A 46 -12.51 7.60 -7.69
CA SER A 46 -13.51 6.52 -7.70
C SER A 46 -13.63 5.80 -6.37
N ALA A 47 -12.52 5.62 -5.64
CA ALA A 47 -12.51 5.00 -4.31
C ALA A 47 -13.37 5.74 -3.27
N PHE A 48 -13.64 7.03 -3.47
CA PHE A 48 -14.50 7.84 -2.60
C PHE A 48 -15.84 8.26 -3.27
N SER A 49 -16.03 7.94 -4.55
CA SER A 49 -17.27 8.20 -5.31
C SER A 49 -18.23 7.02 -5.25
N ILE A 50 -18.70 6.65 -4.06
CA ILE A 50 -19.55 5.45 -3.83
C ILE A 50 -20.86 5.40 -4.65
N GLN A 51 -21.29 6.52 -5.21
CA GLN A 51 -22.50 6.63 -6.04
C GLN A 51 -22.24 6.27 -7.51
N GLU A 52 -20.97 6.21 -7.93
CA GLU A 52 -20.53 5.87 -9.28
C GLU A 52 -20.20 4.37 -9.36
N ASP A 53 -20.21 3.81 -10.56
CA ASP A 53 -19.81 2.42 -10.79
C ASP A 53 -18.29 2.29 -10.56
N PRO A 54 -17.82 1.55 -9.54
CA PRO A 54 -16.39 1.43 -9.28
C PRO A 54 -15.63 0.78 -10.44
N ALA A 55 -16.30 0.00 -11.30
CA ALA A 55 -15.67 -0.62 -12.46
C ALA A 55 -15.11 0.39 -13.46
N SER A 56 -15.65 1.61 -13.53
CA SER A 56 -15.11 2.65 -14.43
C SER A 56 -13.82 3.28 -13.91
N GLY A 57 -13.50 3.09 -12.63
CA GLY A 57 -12.28 3.57 -11.99
C GLY A 57 -11.25 2.48 -11.69
N ILE A 58 -11.45 1.26 -12.21
CA ILE A 58 -10.47 0.19 -12.04
C ILE A 58 -9.25 0.47 -12.92
N ASP A 59 -8.08 0.49 -12.28
CA ASP A 59 -6.79 0.52 -12.93
C ASP A 59 -5.88 -0.58 -12.36
N VAL A 60 -4.62 -0.57 -12.80
CA VAL A 60 -3.62 -1.54 -12.39
C VAL A 60 -2.48 -0.79 -11.71
N GLY A 61 -2.24 -1.11 -10.45
CA GLY A 61 -1.02 -0.73 -9.73
C GLY A 61 0.09 -1.76 -9.95
N GLN A 62 1.33 -1.37 -9.67
CA GLN A 62 2.51 -2.21 -9.84
C GLN A 62 3.44 -2.09 -8.62
N SER A 63 3.72 -3.21 -7.97
CA SER A 63 4.46 -3.27 -6.72
C SER A 63 5.91 -2.83 -6.86
N SER A 64 6.54 -3.19 -7.98
CA SER A 64 7.89 -2.74 -8.29
C SER A 64 7.98 -1.23 -8.57
N ASP A 65 6.93 -0.64 -9.13
CA ASP A 65 6.82 0.83 -9.28
C ASP A 65 6.64 1.50 -7.92
N ASP A 66 5.76 0.97 -7.07
CA ASP A 66 5.56 1.45 -5.69
C ASP A 66 6.87 1.45 -4.89
N VAL A 67 7.69 0.39 -5.00
CA VAL A 67 9.02 0.34 -4.38
C VAL A 67 9.98 1.36 -4.98
N ALA A 68 9.95 1.56 -6.29
CA ALA A 68 10.81 2.54 -6.95
C ALA A 68 10.48 3.96 -6.49
N GLU A 69 9.20 4.31 -6.41
CA GLU A 69 8.70 5.61 -5.96
C GLU A 69 8.99 5.86 -4.47
N LEU A 70 8.77 4.88 -3.59
CA LEU A 70 9.14 5.01 -2.18
C LEU A 70 10.66 5.16 -1.97
N ARG A 71 11.47 4.46 -2.78
CA ARG A 71 12.94 4.64 -2.76
C ARG A 71 13.35 6.01 -3.30
N ALA A 72 12.65 6.53 -4.31
CA ALA A 72 12.88 7.87 -4.82
C ALA A 72 12.53 8.92 -3.75
N LEU A 73 11.42 8.73 -3.04
CA LEU A 73 10.98 9.58 -1.93
C LEU A 73 12.05 9.70 -0.84
N LEU A 74 12.69 8.59 -0.45
CA LEU A 74 13.79 8.60 0.54
C LEU A 74 15.05 9.35 0.05
N ARG A 75 15.21 9.55 -1.25
CA ARG A 75 16.35 10.25 -1.86
C ARG A 75 16.02 11.68 -2.28
N ARG A 76 14.76 12.11 -2.15
CA ARG A 76 14.34 13.48 -2.47
C ARG A 76 15.11 14.47 -1.62
N ARG A 77 15.44 15.60 -2.21
CA ARG A 77 16.07 16.71 -1.49
C ARG A 77 14.99 17.46 -0.69
N PRO A 78 15.35 18.14 0.40
CA PRO A 78 14.38 18.88 1.21
C PRO A 78 13.58 19.93 0.44
N GLU A 79 14.13 20.45 -0.66
CA GLU A 79 13.47 21.41 -1.55
C GLU A 79 12.48 20.79 -2.54
N ASP A 80 12.47 19.46 -2.71
CA ASP A 80 11.56 18.78 -3.62
C ASP A 80 10.17 18.63 -2.92
N GLU A 81 9.10 18.98 -3.63
CA GLU A 81 7.74 18.97 -3.07
C GLU A 81 7.26 17.53 -2.75
N LEU A 82 6.57 17.38 -1.62
CA LEU A 82 5.83 16.16 -1.30
C LEU A 82 4.44 16.22 -1.91
N LEU A 83 4.14 15.28 -2.79
CA LEU A 83 2.81 15.12 -3.37
C LEU A 83 2.05 14.08 -2.54
N LEU A 84 1.52 14.51 -1.40
CA LEU A 84 0.94 13.59 -0.41
C LEU A 84 -0.10 12.61 -1.00
N TRP A 85 -0.95 13.07 -1.91
CA TRP A 85 -1.95 12.20 -2.54
C TRP A 85 -1.32 11.07 -3.37
N HIS A 86 -0.16 11.33 -3.97
CA HIS A 86 0.59 10.40 -4.82
C HIS A 86 1.46 9.48 -3.96
N ASP A 87 2.29 10.09 -3.10
CA ASP A 87 3.24 9.35 -2.26
C ASP A 87 2.52 8.41 -1.28
N LEU A 88 1.33 8.78 -0.79
CA LEU A 88 0.49 7.89 0.04
C LEU A 88 -0.14 6.74 -0.76
N GLN A 89 -0.39 6.89 -2.06
CA GLN A 89 -0.91 5.79 -2.87
C GLN A 89 0.13 4.69 -3.06
N HIS A 90 1.38 5.04 -3.33
CA HIS A 90 2.47 4.06 -3.41
C HIS A 90 2.71 3.36 -2.06
N LEU A 91 2.64 4.10 -0.96
CA LEU A 91 2.70 3.48 0.37
C LEU A 91 1.52 2.51 0.59
N ALA A 92 0.30 2.90 0.20
CA ALA A 92 -0.87 2.04 0.32
C ALA A 92 -0.76 0.77 -0.53
N GLY A 93 -0.19 0.86 -1.74
CA GLY A 93 0.14 -0.28 -2.60
C GLY A 93 1.06 -1.29 -1.90
N MET A 94 2.11 -0.79 -1.23
CA MET A 94 3.00 -1.64 -0.42
C MET A 94 2.32 -2.26 0.78
N LEU A 95 1.53 -1.49 1.53
CA LEU A 95 0.77 -2.05 2.66
C LEU A 95 -0.22 -3.13 2.19
N ARG A 96 -0.79 -2.98 0.99
CA ARG A 96 -1.66 -3.99 0.37
C ARG A 96 -0.90 -5.24 -0.02
N LEU A 97 0.30 -5.11 -0.61
CA LEU A 97 1.16 -6.25 -0.90
C LEU A 97 1.53 -7.01 0.37
N LEU A 98 1.93 -6.31 1.44
CA LEU A 98 2.24 -6.94 2.72
C LEU A 98 1.06 -7.71 3.29
N ALA A 99 -0.14 -7.15 3.20
CA ALA A 99 -1.37 -7.84 3.61
C ALA A 99 -1.66 -9.06 2.71
N TYR A 100 -1.41 -8.97 1.41
CA TYR A 100 -1.58 -10.09 0.48
C TYR A 100 -0.62 -11.26 0.82
N LEU A 101 0.63 -10.96 1.16
CA LEU A 101 1.63 -11.96 1.57
C LEU A 101 1.28 -12.65 2.90
N ASP A 102 0.48 -11.99 3.75
CA ASP A 102 0.01 -12.55 5.04
C ASP A 102 -1.34 -13.26 4.94
N LEU A 103 -1.93 -13.38 3.74
CA LEU A 103 -3.16 -14.14 3.56
C LEU A 103 -2.94 -15.59 4.05
N PRO A 104 -3.90 -16.17 4.79
CA PRO A 104 -3.83 -17.58 5.12
C PRO A 104 -3.75 -18.39 3.81
N ALA A 105 -3.01 -19.49 3.82
CA ALA A 105 -3.10 -20.47 2.74
C ALA A 105 -4.58 -20.75 2.52
N ALA A 106 -5.05 -20.62 1.27
CA ALA A 106 -6.43 -20.92 0.95
C ALA A 106 -6.70 -22.33 1.49
N GLU A 107 -7.58 -22.46 2.49
CA GLU A 107 -8.08 -23.76 2.88
C GLU A 107 -8.52 -24.44 1.58
N ASP A 108 -7.99 -25.62 1.30
CA ASP A 108 -8.36 -26.41 0.12
C ASP A 108 -9.89 -26.52 0.10
N GLN A 109 -10.53 -25.68 -0.70
CA GLN A 109 -11.96 -25.70 -0.93
C GLN A 109 -12.25 -26.91 -1.83
N GLU A 110 -12.31 -28.10 -1.23
CA GLU A 110 -12.97 -29.29 -1.79
C GLU A 110 -14.50 -29.13 -1.78
#